data_AF-A0A351NVH6-F1
#
_entry.id   AF-A0A351NVH6-F1
#
_cell.length_a   1.000
_cell.length_b   1.000
_cell.length_c   1.000
_cell.angle_alpha   90.00
_cell.angle_beta   90.00
_cell.angle_gamma   90.00
#
_symmetry.space_group_name_H-M   'P 1'
#
loop_
_entity.id
_entity.type
_entity.pdbx_description
1 polymer ?
#
loop_
_entity_poly.entity_id
_entity_poly.type
_entity_poly.pdbx_seq_one_letter_code
_entity_poly.pdbx_strand_id
1 'polypeptide(L)' 'MNTLKALLIMSIWTLLIASALYAVGAHKYYQDLVWAIGIGITLLLTHMVNMVLYFRVAGDKPYKWFSSEVL' A
#
# COMPACT_ATOMS: atom_id res chain seq x y z
N MET A 1 -8.46 -1.91 -18.98
CA MET A 1 -7.58 -2.67 -18.06
C MET A 1 -7.19 -1.79 -16.85
N ASN A 2 -8.18 -1.31 -16.09
CA ASN A 2 -7.92 -0.32 -15.03
C ASN A 2 -7.23 -0.95 -13.82
N THR A 3 -7.50 -2.23 -13.56
CA THR A 3 -6.86 -3.04 -12.52
C THR A 3 -5.37 -3.24 -12.77
N LEU A 4 -4.95 -3.50 -14.02
CA LEU A 4 -3.53 -3.61 -14.36
C LEU A 4 -2.80 -2.28 -14.17
N LYS A 5 -3.44 -1.16 -14.56
CA LYS A 5 -2.89 0.19 -14.34
C LYS A 5 -2.76 0.49 -12.85
N ALA A 6 -3.75 0.11 -12.04
CA ALA A 6 -3.70 0.24 -10.59
C ALA A 6 -2.53 -0.56 -10.00
N LEU A 7 -2.37 -1.82 -10.40
CA LEU A 7 -1.25 -2.66 -9.95
C LEU A 7 0.12 -2.08 -10.33
N LEU A 8 0.28 -1.53 -11.54
CA LEU A 8 1.54 -0.87 -11.94
C LEU A 8 1.86 0.32 -11.05
N ILE A 9 0.88 1.19 -10.77
CA ILE A 9 1.07 2.36 -9.92
C ILE A 9 1.40 1.94 -8.48
N MET A 10 0.70 0.94 -7.94
CA MET A 10 0.98 0.38 -6.62
C MET A 10 2.39 -0.23 -6.53
N SER A 11 2.83 -0.94 -7.57
CA SER A 11 4.17 -1.52 -7.63
C SER A 11 5.25 -0.44 -7.63
N ILE A 12 5.06 0.64 -8.38
CA ILE A 12 5.99 1.79 -8.38
C ILE A 12 6.06 2.42 -6.98
N TRP A 13 4.92 2.66 -6.35
CA TRP A 13 4.86 3.19 -4.98
C TRP A 13 5.57 2.27 -3.98
N THR A 14 5.29 0.98 -4.05
CA THR A 14 5.87 -0.02 -3.15
C THR A 14 7.39 -0.12 -3.32
N LEU A 15 7.88 -0.08 -4.57
CA LEU A 15 9.32 -0.06 -4.86
C LEU A 15 9.99 1.19 -4.31
N LEU A 16 9.36 2.37 -4.44
CA LEU A 16 9.89 3.61 -3.89
C LEU A 16 10.08 3.51 -2.36
N ILE A 17 9.07 3.02 -1.65
CA ILE A 17 9.17 2.82 -0.19
C ILE A 17 10.23 1.77 0.16
N ALA A 18 10.29 0.67 -0.59
CA ALA A 18 11.31 -0.37 -0.38
C ALA A 18 12.73 0.20 -0.56
N SER A 19 12.96 1.01 -1.60
CA SER A 19 14.24 1.70 -1.82
C SER A 19 14.57 2.67 -0.70
N ALA A 20 13.60 3.44 -0.20
CA ALA A 20 13.78 4.35 0.93
C ALA A 20 14.17 3.59 2.21
N LEU A 21 13.46 2.51 2.54
CA LEU A 21 13.77 1.66 3.69
C LEU A 21 15.17 1.02 3.55
N TYR A 22 15.54 0.59 2.35
CA TYR A 22 16.86 0.03 2.09
C TYR A 22 17.96 1.07 2.30
N ALA A 23 17.78 2.30 1.79
CA ALA A 23 18.75 3.39 1.91
C ALA A 23 19.01 3.81 3.37
N VAL A 24 17.97 3.76 4.21
CA VAL A 24 18.08 4.03 5.65
C VAL A 24 18.64 2.83 6.43
N GLY A 25 18.88 1.69 5.77
CA GLY A 25 19.46 0.51 6.39
C GLY A 25 18.48 -0.28 7.25
N ALA A 26 17.16 -0.16 7.02
CA ALA A 26 16.12 -0.86 7.77
C ALA A 26 16.37 -2.38 7.84
N HIS A 27 16.93 -2.96 6.77
CA HIS A 27 17.29 -4.38 6.69
C HIS A 27 18.40 -4.81 7.67
N LYS A 28 19.12 -3.88 8.31
CA LYS A 28 20.18 -4.17 9.29
C LYS A 28 19.67 -4.12 10.72
N TYR A 29 18.62 -3.33 10.98
CA TYR A 29 18.13 -3.03 12.32
C TYR A 29 16.75 -3.64 12.63
N TYR A 30 16.27 -4.56 11.81
CA TYR A 30 14.92 -5.15 11.94
C TYR A 30 14.68 -5.88 13.28
N GLN A 31 15.72 -6.25 14.01
CA GLN A 31 15.63 -6.90 15.33
C GLN A 31 15.56 -5.89 16.49
N ASP A 32 15.94 -4.63 16.25
CA ASP A 32 15.77 -3.58 17.25
C ASP A 32 14.29 -3.19 17.34
N LEU A 33 13.77 -3.10 18.57
CA LEU A 33 12.34 -2.90 18.79
C LEU A 33 11.82 -1.59 18.20
N VAL A 34 12.60 -0.50 18.31
CA VAL A 34 12.19 0.82 17.82
C VAL A 34 12.17 0.81 16.29
N TRP A 35 13.20 0.23 15.67
CA TRP A 35 13.25 0.05 14.22
C TRP A 35 12.15 -0.88 13.71
N ALA A 36 11.89 -2.00 14.38
CA ALA A 36 10.83 -2.94 14.00
C ALA A 36 9.45 -2.27 13.99
N ILE A 37 9.14 -1.48 15.02
CA ILE A 37 7.90 -0.70 15.10
C ILE A 37 7.84 0.34 13.97
N GLY A 38 8.92 1.09 13.75
CA GLY A 38 8.99 2.10 12.68
C GLY A 38 8.81 1.52 11.28
N ILE A 39 9.47 0.39 10.99
CA ILE A 39 9.33 -0.34 9.72
C ILE A 39 7.91 -0.89 9.59
N GLY A 40 7.36 -1.48 10.65
CA GLY A 40 6.00 -2.02 10.67
C GLY A 40 4.94 -0.95 10.36
N ILE A 41 5.02 0.20 11.04
CA ILE A 41 4.13 1.36 10.78
C ILE A 41 4.29 1.84 9.34
N THR A 42 5.51 1.96 8.84
CA THR A 42 5.77 2.41 7.46
C THR A 42 5.15 1.46 6.44
N LEU A 43 5.28 0.15 6.64
CA LEU A 43 4.69 -0.86 5.76
C LEU A 43 3.15 -0.87 5.84
N LEU A 44 2.58 -0.71 7.03
CA LEU A 44 1.13 -0.58 7.21
C LEU A 44 0.57 0.65 6.47
N LEU A 45 1.20 1.81 6.61
CA LEU A 45 0.79 3.03 5.90
C LEU A 45 0.92 2.85 4.39
N THR A 46 2.02 2.24 3.93
CA THR A 46 2.24 1.93 2.50
C THR A 46 1.13 1.04 1.96
N HIS A 47 0.72 0.03 2.73
CA HIS A 47 -0.38 -0.86 2.38
C HIS A 47 -1.73 -0.12 2.31
N MET A 48 -2.03 0.75 3.27
CA MET A 48 -3.24 1.58 3.24
C MET A 48 -3.28 2.50 2.02
N VAL A 49 -2.15 3.14 1.67
CA VAL A 49 -2.04 3.97 0.45
C VAL A 49 -2.23 3.13 -0.80
N ASN A 50 -1.69 1.90 -0.85
CA ASN A 50 -1.92 0.97 -1.96
C ASN A 50 -3.41 0.68 -2.17
N MET A 51 -4.19 0.49 -1.10
CA MET A 51 -5.64 0.32 -1.21
C MET A 51 -6.34 1.59 -1.75
N VAL A 52 -5.92 2.77 -1.30
CA VAL A 52 -6.44 4.04 -1.82
C VAL A 52 -6.13 4.21 -3.31
N LEU A 53 -4.90 3.92 -3.73
CA LEU A 53 -4.49 3.96 -5.13
C LEU A 53 -5.29 2.98 -5.98
N TYR A 54 -5.47 1.76 -5.47
CA TYR A 54 -6.28 0.74 -6.13
C TYR A 54 -7.71 1.23 -6.35
N PHE A 55 -8.41 1.66 -5.31
CA PHE A 55 -9.80 2.13 -5.44
C PHE A 55 -9.93 3.37 -6.31
N ARG A 56 -8.94 4.26 -6.28
CA ARG A 56 -8.94 5.48 -7.10
C ARG A 56 -8.75 5.19 -8.60
N VAL A 57 -7.96 4.17 -8.95
CA VAL A 57 -7.59 3.87 -10.34
C VAL A 57 -8.47 2.76 -10.93
N ALA A 58 -8.68 1.66 -10.21
CA ALA A 58 -9.52 0.55 -10.66
C ALA A 58 -11.01 0.93 -10.68
N GLY A 59 -11.43 1.87 -9.81
CA GLY A 59 -12.78 2.41 -9.80
C GLY A 59 -13.84 1.48 -9.20
N ASP A 60 -13.49 0.23 -8.90
CA ASP A 60 -14.35 -0.67 -8.15
C ASP A 60 -14.46 -0.17 -6.71
N LYS A 61 -15.64 0.35 -6.40
CA LYS A 61 -16.04 0.82 -5.08
C LYS A 61 -16.70 -0.37 -4.38
N PRO A 62 -15.98 -1.25 -3.65
CA PRO A 62 -16.60 -2.41 -3.01
C PRO A 62 -17.68 -2.00 -2.01
N TYR A 63 -17.57 -0.80 -1.41
CA TYR A 63 -18.60 -0.21 -0.56
C TYR A 63 -19.93 0.13 -1.30
N LYS A 64 -19.94 0.09 -2.63
CA LYS A 64 -21.16 0.26 -3.44
C LYS A 64 -21.75 -1.06 -3.94
N TRP A 65 -21.05 -2.18 -3.80
CA TRP A 65 -21.53 -3.48 -4.30
C TRP A 65 -22.82 -3.93 -3.62
N PHE A 66 -23.06 -3.52 -2.36
CA PHE A 66 -24.29 -3.81 -1.62
C PHE A 66 -25.29 -2.65 -1.60
N SER A 67 -24.97 -1.50 -2.20
CA SER A 67 -25.81 -0.31 -2.15
C SER A 67 -26.89 -0.27 -3.26
N SER A 68 -26.94 -1.29 -4.12
CA SER A 68 -27.90 -1.39 -5.24
C SER A 68 -28.97 -2.48 -5.06
N GLU A 69 -29.07 -3.12 -3.89
CA GLU A 69 -30.06 -4.18 -3.63
C GLU A 69 -31.20 -3.80 -2.67
N VAL A 70 -31.31 -2.53 -2.25
CA VAL A 70 -32.45 -2.09 -1.44
C VAL A 70 -32.98 -0.74 -1.94
N LEU A 71 -33.85 -0.80 -2.96
CA LEU A 71 -35.14 -0.09 -3.13
C LEU A 71 -35.59 -0.12 -4.59
#